data_AF-U1PAJ9-F1
#
_entry.id   AF-U1PAJ9-F1
#
_cell.length_a   1.000
_cell.length_b   1.000
_cell.length_c   1.000
_cell.angle_alpha   90.00
_cell.angle_beta   90.00
_cell.angle_gamma   90.00
#
_symmetry.space_group_name_H-M   'P 1'
#
loop_
_entity.id
_entity.type
_entity.pdbx_description
1 polymer ?
#
loop_
_entity_poly.entity_id
_entity_poly.type
_entity_poly.pdbx_seq_one_letter_code
_entity_poly.pdbx_strand_id
1 'polypeptide(L)'
;MAFSSGTSNVANAIAPLVGSGALAMNTGIVIACVAVGIGAFTIARRTLDTLGNDITALPLTAAIVVATVSAILVISLSAIGIPASFVVIATMSIIGLGWGRATRTMRASRESISEQAGDARVTVGSLAADTEGEALPDIGEEDPKDIPAAADLFNPSTTARVILMQNVVPLISTVGAYLVFRFVPFFGF
;
A
#
# COMPACT_ATOMS: atom_id res chain seq x y z
N MET A 1 4.60 -9.61 -6.32
CA MET A 1 3.29 -9.00 -6.02
C MET A 1 2.29 -9.16 -7.16
N ALA A 2 2.58 -8.70 -8.38
CA ALA A 2 1.63 -8.73 -9.51
C ALA A 2 1.05 -10.12 -9.85
N PHE A 3 1.89 -11.16 -9.92
CA PHE A 3 1.44 -12.54 -10.16
C PHE A 3 0.40 -12.99 -9.13
N SER A 4 0.71 -12.80 -7.84
CA SER A 4 -0.16 -13.19 -6.72
C SER A 4 -1.46 -12.37 -6.67
N SER A 5 -1.43 -11.11 -7.09
CA SER A 5 -2.64 -10.29 -7.27
C SER A 5 -3.54 -10.85 -8.37
N GLY A 6 -2.95 -11.27 -9.49
CA GLY A 6 -3.67 -11.89 -10.60
C GLY A 6 -4.38 -13.18 -10.19
N THR A 7 -3.66 -14.10 -9.54
CA THR A 7 -4.27 -15.38 -9.10
C THR A 7 -5.43 -15.18 -8.13
N SER A 8 -5.34 -14.19 -7.23
CA SER A 8 -6.39 -13.88 -6.25
C SER A 8 -7.64 -13.24 -6.88
N ASN A 9 -7.47 -12.37 -7.88
CA ASN A 9 -8.58 -11.59 -8.43
C ASN A 9 -9.26 -12.23 -9.65
N VAL A 10 -8.55 -13.06 -10.43
CA VAL A 10 -9.13 -13.73 -11.61
C VAL A 10 -10.30 -14.64 -11.21
N ALA A 11 -10.19 -15.32 -10.07
CA ALA A 11 -11.25 -16.18 -9.55
C ALA A 11 -12.57 -15.40 -9.32
N ASN A 12 -12.50 -14.16 -8.82
CA ASN A 12 -13.69 -13.35 -8.53
C ASN A 12 -14.53 -13.05 -9.78
N ALA A 13 -13.89 -12.92 -10.95
CA ALA A 13 -14.58 -12.63 -12.21
C ALA A 13 -15.00 -13.90 -12.96
N ILE A 14 -14.14 -14.93 -12.95
CA ILE A 14 -14.31 -16.12 -13.80
C ILE A 14 -15.06 -17.25 -13.10
N ALA A 15 -14.98 -17.36 -11.77
CA ALA A 15 -15.61 -18.46 -11.03
C ALA A 15 -17.12 -18.59 -11.27
N PRO A 16 -17.94 -17.51 -11.35
CA PRO A 16 -19.36 -17.65 -11.67
C PRO A 16 -19.62 -18.22 -13.08
N LEU A 17 -18.79 -17.85 -14.07
CA LEU A 17 -18.92 -18.29 -15.46
C LEU A 17 -18.50 -19.76 -15.62
N VAL A 18 -17.44 -20.16 -14.93
CA VAL A 18 -16.98 -21.57 -14.92
C VAL A 18 -17.92 -22.43 -14.09
N GLY A 19 -18.38 -21.92 -12.93
CA GLY A 19 -19.30 -22.62 -12.03
C GLY A 19 -20.69 -22.86 -12.62
N SER A 20 -21.15 -21.98 -13.52
CA SER A 20 -22.39 -22.18 -14.28
C SER A 20 -22.24 -23.07 -15.51
N GLY A 21 -21.02 -23.52 -15.84
CA GLY A 21 -20.73 -24.29 -17.04
C GLY A 21 -20.76 -23.47 -18.35
N ALA A 22 -20.97 -22.15 -18.27
CA ALA A 22 -21.00 -21.27 -19.44
C ALA A 22 -19.62 -21.09 -20.10
N LEU A 23 -18.54 -21.32 -19.34
CA LEU A 23 -17.17 -21.13 -19.81
C LEU A 23 -16.25 -22.24 -19.29
N ALA A 24 -15.39 -22.77 -20.17
CA ALA A 24 -14.33 -23.68 -19.75
C ALA A 24 -13.24 -22.94 -18.95
N MET A 25 -12.66 -23.63 -17.95
CA MET A 25 -11.65 -23.05 -17.04
C MET A 25 -10.47 -22.39 -17.78
N ASN A 26 -9.82 -23.15 -18.69
CA ASN A 26 -8.63 -22.65 -19.40
C ASN A 26 -8.94 -21.43 -20.28
N THR A 27 -10.09 -21.45 -20.96
CA THR A 27 -10.56 -20.32 -21.76
C THR A 27 -10.84 -19.10 -20.89
N GLY A 28 -11.47 -19.30 -19.72
CA GLY A 28 -11.71 -18.23 -18.75
C GLY A 28 -10.45 -17.57 -18.23
N ILE A 29 -9.41 -18.36 -17.95
CA ILE A 29 -8.10 -17.85 -17.53
C ILE A 29 -7.50 -16.96 -18.63
N VAL A 30 -7.52 -17.41 -19.89
CA VAL A 30 -6.97 -16.62 -21.01
C VAL A 30 -7.71 -15.29 -21.18
N ILE A 31 -9.04 -15.32 -21.15
CA ILE A 31 -9.86 -14.10 -21.24
C ILE A 31 -9.54 -13.14 -20.09
N ALA A 32 -9.42 -13.67 -18.87
CA ALA A 32 -9.08 -12.87 -17.70
C ALA A 32 -7.69 -12.24 -17.82
N CYS A 33 -6.68 -12.98 -18.29
CA CYS A 33 -5.34 -12.45 -18.51
C CYS A 33 -5.35 -11.27 -19.50
N VAL A 34 -6.07 -11.39 -20.61
CA VAL A 34 -6.19 -10.32 -21.61
C VAL A 34 -6.92 -9.12 -21.02
N ALA A 35 -8.06 -9.32 -20.36
CA ALA A 35 -8.86 -8.26 -19.75
C ALA A 35 -8.08 -7.51 -18.65
N VAL A 36 -7.40 -8.24 -17.77
CA VAL A 36 -6.54 -7.66 -16.72
C VAL A 36 -5.37 -6.89 -17.35
N GLY A 37 -4.75 -7.44 -18.39
CA GLY A 37 -3.70 -6.74 -19.13
C GLY A 37 -4.18 -5.39 -19.67
N ILE A 38 -5.32 -5.37 -20.35
CA ILE A 38 -5.93 -4.13 -20.87
C ILE A 38 -6.24 -3.14 -19.73
N GLY A 39 -6.86 -3.60 -18.64
CA GLY A 39 -7.18 -2.77 -17.48
C GLY A 39 -5.93 -2.16 -16.82
N ALA A 40 -4.84 -2.93 -16.74
CA ALA A 40 -3.57 -2.49 -16.19
C ALA A 40 -2.95 -1.34 -17.00
N PHE A 41 -3.02 -1.38 -18.33
CA PHE A 41 -2.48 -0.30 -19.18
C PHE A 41 -3.38 0.93 -19.26
N THR A 42 -4.69 0.78 -19.08
CA THR A 42 -5.67 1.84 -19.33
C THR A 42 -6.11 2.59 -18.07
N ILE A 43 -6.52 1.87 -17.03
CA ILE A 43 -7.23 2.45 -15.88
C ILE A 43 -6.36 2.49 -14.62
N ALA A 44 -5.36 1.62 -14.49
CA ALA A 44 -4.63 1.44 -13.24
C ALA A 44 -3.80 2.65 -12.77
N ARG A 45 -3.50 3.61 -13.65
CA ARG A 45 -2.61 4.76 -13.37
C ARG A 45 -3.03 5.53 -12.12
N ARG A 46 -4.31 5.95 -12.04
CA ARG A 46 -4.82 6.71 -10.89
C ARG A 46 -4.72 5.93 -9.57
N THR A 47 -4.97 4.63 -9.61
CA THR A 47 -4.87 3.77 -8.42
C THR A 47 -3.42 3.63 -7.96
N LEU A 48 -2.47 3.49 -8.90
CA LEU A 48 -1.04 3.41 -8.58
C LEU A 48 -0.54 4.74 -8.01
N ASP A 49 -0.98 5.86 -8.54
CA ASP A 49 -0.63 7.19 -8.03
C ASP A 49 -1.10 7.34 -6.57
N THR A 50 -2.33 6.92 -6.25
CA THR A 50 -2.84 6.99 -4.88
C THR A 50 -2.11 6.04 -3.91
N LEU A 51 -1.82 4.80 -4.31
CA LEU A 51 -1.10 3.87 -3.45
C LEU A 51 0.37 4.28 -3.24
N GLY A 52 1.02 4.85 -4.25
CA GLY A 52 2.44 5.18 -4.24
C GLY A 52 2.79 6.56 -3.70
N ASN A 53 1.87 7.53 -3.82
CA ASN A 53 2.12 8.93 -3.48
C ASN A 53 1.13 9.50 -2.44
N ASP A 54 -0.16 9.15 -2.53
CA ASP A 54 -1.18 9.81 -1.67
C ASP A 54 -1.28 9.22 -0.25
N ILE A 55 -0.94 7.94 -0.06
CA ILE A 55 -0.96 7.27 1.26
C ILE A 55 0.37 7.47 2.00
N THR A 56 1.48 7.33 1.29
CA THR A 56 2.85 7.46 1.78
C THR A 56 3.74 7.74 0.60
N ALA A 57 4.68 8.67 0.71
CA ALA A 57 5.73 8.84 -0.28
C ALA A 57 6.67 7.63 -0.22
N LEU A 58 6.45 6.64 -1.08
CA LEU A 58 7.20 5.38 -1.06
C LEU A 58 8.46 5.48 -1.94
N PRO A 59 9.68 5.59 -1.36
CA PRO A 59 10.89 5.36 -2.14
C PRO A 59 10.92 3.92 -2.67
N LEU A 60 11.72 3.67 -3.72
CA LEU A 60 11.79 2.36 -4.38
C LEU A 60 12.07 1.21 -3.40
N THR A 61 12.94 1.43 -2.42
CA THR A 61 13.27 0.45 -1.37
C THR A 61 12.05 0.09 -0.53
N ALA A 62 11.26 1.07 -0.10
CA ALA A 62 10.02 0.88 0.62
C ALA A 62 8.99 0.10 -0.22
N ALA A 63 8.85 0.44 -1.50
CA ALA A 63 7.95 -0.26 -2.41
C ALA A 63 8.33 -1.74 -2.57
N ILE A 64 9.64 -2.06 -2.66
CA ILE A 64 10.11 -3.45 -2.74
C ILE A 64 9.79 -4.22 -1.46
N VAL A 65 9.97 -3.62 -0.27
CA VAL A 65 9.62 -4.27 1.00
C VAL A 65 8.12 -4.57 1.06
N VAL A 66 7.27 -3.57 0.78
CA VAL A 66 5.81 -3.75 0.74
C VAL A 66 5.43 -4.84 -0.24
N ALA A 67 5.98 -4.81 -1.46
CA ALA A 67 5.66 -5.77 -2.51
C ALA A 67 6.07 -7.20 -2.13
N THR A 68 7.19 -7.36 -1.43
CA THR A 68 7.71 -8.66 -0.99
C THR A 68 6.86 -9.22 0.15
N VAL A 69 6.64 -8.43 1.21
CA VAL A 69 5.81 -8.83 2.35
C VAL A 69 4.38 -9.16 1.91
N SER A 70 3.78 -8.29 1.11
CA SER A 70 2.42 -8.52 0.59
C SER A 70 2.34 -9.77 -0.28
N ALA A 71 3.34 -10.01 -1.14
CA ALA A 71 3.35 -11.21 -1.98
C ALA A 71 3.49 -12.49 -1.16
N ILE A 72 4.39 -12.50 -0.17
CA ILE A 72 4.56 -13.65 0.72
C ILE A 72 3.24 -13.94 1.44
N LEU A 73 2.63 -12.93 2.05
CA LEU A 73 1.35 -13.10 2.76
C LEU A 73 0.27 -13.68 1.83
N VAL A 74 0.06 -13.08 0.65
CA VAL A 74 -1.01 -13.53 -0.25
C VAL A 74 -0.73 -14.94 -0.77
N ILE A 75 0.52 -15.27 -1.13
CA ILE A 75 0.89 -16.62 -1.58
C ILE A 75 0.70 -17.63 -0.45
N SER A 76 1.15 -17.32 0.77
CA SER A 76 1.00 -18.19 1.94
C SER A 76 -0.47 -18.43 2.27
N LEU A 77 -1.31 -17.38 2.31
CA LEU A 77 -2.74 -17.53 2.55
C LEU A 77 -3.43 -18.31 1.43
N SER A 78 -3.05 -18.07 0.18
CA SER A 78 -3.55 -18.82 -0.96
C SER A 78 -3.16 -20.30 -0.91
N ALA A 79 -1.97 -20.64 -0.42
CA ALA A 79 -1.49 -22.02 -0.31
C ALA A 79 -2.27 -22.84 0.74
N ILE A 80 -2.76 -22.19 1.80
CA ILE A 80 -3.62 -22.79 2.83
C ILE A 80 -5.12 -22.65 2.52
N GLY A 81 -5.48 -22.13 1.34
CA GLY A 81 -6.86 -22.03 0.88
C GLY A 81 -7.69 -20.91 1.53
N ILE A 82 -7.06 -19.92 2.18
CA ILE A 82 -7.75 -18.77 2.76
C ILE A 82 -7.89 -17.67 1.70
N PRO A 83 -9.12 -17.32 1.29
CA PRO A 83 -9.35 -16.22 0.35
C PRO A 83 -9.14 -14.88 1.07
N ALA A 84 -7.99 -14.26 0.84
CA ALA A 84 -7.66 -12.96 1.42
C ALA A 84 -7.66 -11.86 0.36
N SER A 85 -8.09 -10.65 0.77
CA SER A 85 -8.07 -9.48 -0.12
C SER A 85 -6.65 -8.95 -0.27
N PHE A 86 -6.09 -9.15 -1.47
CA PHE A 86 -4.80 -8.56 -1.86
C PHE A 86 -4.76 -7.05 -1.61
N VAL A 87 -5.83 -6.33 -1.94
CA VAL A 87 -5.90 -4.87 -1.79
C VAL A 87 -5.79 -4.46 -0.33
N VAL A 88 -6.46 -5.18 0.57
CA VAL A 88 -6.37 -4.93 2.02
C VAL A 88 -4.95 -5.21 2.51
N ILE A 89 -4.37 -6.36 2.14
CA ILE A 89 -3.00 -6.71 2.55
C ILE A 89 -1.99 -5.65 2.09
N ALA A 90 -2.08 -5.23 0.82
CA ALA A 90 -1.20 -4.22 0.24
C ALA A 90 -1.35 -2.87 0.93
N THR A 91 -2.59 -2.37 1.06
CA THR A 91 -2.85 -1.07 1.70
C THR A 91 -2.44 -1.05 3.16
N MET A 92 -2.74 -2.10 3.94
CA MET A 92 -2.31 -2.20 5.34
C MET A 92 -0.79 -2.28 5.48
N SER A 93 -0.11 -2.97 4.56
CA SER A 93 1.36 -3.00 4.53
C SER A 93 1.96 -1.61 4.24
N ILE A 94 1.36 -0.86 3.32
CA ILE A 94 1.78 0.53 3.00
C ILE A 94 1.55 1.44 4.22
N ILE A 95 0.36 1.39 4.80
CA ILE A 95 -0.01 2.19 5.99
C ILE A 95 0.92 1.88 7.16
N GLY A 96 1.17 0.59 7.43
CA GLY A 96 2.06 0.16 8.50
C GLY A 96 3.51 0.63 8.30
N LEU A 97 4.01 0.58 7.06
CA LEU A 97 5.34 1.08 6.73
C LEU A 97 5.41 2.61 6.87
N GLY A 98 4.42 3.34 6.33
CA GLY A 98 4.33 4.79 6.42
C GLY A 98 4.30 5.27 7.88
N TRP A 99 3.45 4.63 8.70
CA TRP A 99 3.36 4.88 10.13
C TRP A 99 4.67 4.59 10.87
N GLY A 100 5.31 3.45 10.55
CA GLY A 100 6.59 3.06 11.17
C GLY A 100 7.73 4.01 10.83
N ARG A 101 7.80 4.53 9.59
CA ARG A 101 8.78 5.54 9.19
C ARG A 101 8.51 6.88 9.89
N ALA A 102 7.27 7.36 9.88
CA ALA A 102 6.90 8.61 10.55
C ALA A 102 7.18 8.59 12.07
N THR A 103 6.90 7.46 12.74
CA THR A 103 7.12 7.32 14.18
C THR A 103 8.62 7.33 14.53
N ARG A 104 9.48 6.72 13.71
CA ARG A 104 10.94 6.75 13.92
C ARG A 104 11.53 8.14 13.71
N THR A 105 11.11 8.83 12.66
CA THR A 105 11.51 10.23 12.40
C THR A 105 11.13 11.15 13.56
N MET A 106 9.92 11.01 14.12
CA MET A 106 9.49 11.78 15.29
C MET A 106 10.31 11.49 16.57
N ARG A 107 10.76 10.24 16.77
CA ARG A 107 11.63 9.89 17.90
C ARG A 107 13.03 10.45 17.76
N ALA A 108 13.63 10.32 16.58
CA ALA A 108 14.95 10.89 16.28
C ALA A 108 14.95 12.42 16.43
N SER A 109 13.91 13.10 15.93
CA SER A 109 13.75 14.55 16.13
C SER A 109 13.53 14.94 17.59
N ARG A 110 12.82 14.13 18.39
CA ARG A 110 12.65 14.39 19.83
C ARG A 110 13.94 14.17 20.61
N GLU A 111 14.73 13.16 20.26
CA GLU A 111 16.01 12.85 20.87
C GLU A 111 17.02 13.98 20.59
N SER A 112 17.12 14.44 19.34
CA SER A 112 17.97 15.59 18.99
C SER A 112 17.55 16.87 19.69
N ILE A 113 16.24 17.16 19.82
CA ILE A 113 15.76 18.32 20.61
C ILE A 113 16.08 18.17 22.10
N SER A 114 15.98 16.96 22.65
CA SER A 114 16.31 16.69 24.06
C SER A 114 17.81 16.79 24.33
N GLU A 115 18.64 16.36 23.38
CA GLU A 115 20.10 16.44 23.43
C GLU A 115 20.57 17.89 23.29
N GLN A 116 19.97 18.64 22.37
CA GLN A 116 20.22 20.08 22.18
C GLN A 116 19.71 20.93 23.37
N ALA A 117 18.69 20.46 24.11
CA ALA A 117 18.28 21.05 25.38
C ALA A 117 19.22 20.68 26.55
N GLY A 118 19.90 19.52 26.47
CA GLY A 118 20.94 19.10 27.42
C GLY A 118 22.28 19.80 27.20
N ASP A 119 22.60 20.14 25.94
CA ASP A 119 23.84 20.80 25.54
C ASP A 119 23.74 22.34 25.47
N ALA A 120 22.60 22.90 25.91
CA ALA A 120 22.43 24.34 26.13
C ALA A 120 23.21 24.84 27.38
N ARG A 121 24.49 24.49 27.48
CA ARG A 121 25.49 25.33 28.16
C ARG A 121 26.12 26.23 27.12
N VAL A 122 25.57 27.45 27.04
CA VAL A 122 26.11 28.58 26.28
C VAL A 122 27.63 28.66 26.46
N THR A 123 28.38 28.32 25.43
CA THR A 123 29.82 28.62 25.36
C THR A 123 30.08 29.51 24.15
N VAL A 124 30.60 30.70 24.45
CA VAL A 124 30.85 31.77 23.48
C VAL A 124 32.13 31.42 22.70
N GLY A 125 31.99 30.76 21.55
CA GLY A 125 33.17 30.33 20.79
C GLY A 125 32.91 29.77 19.38
N SER A 126 31.79 30.10 18.74
CA SER A 126 31.38 29.50 17.45
C SER A 126 31.96 30.20 16.21
N LEU A 127 33.28 30.31 16.10
CA LEU A 127 33.94 30.65 14.82
C LEU A 127 35.33 30.01 14.74
N ALA A 128 35.38 28.73 14.37
CA ALA A 128 36.51 28.13 13.64
C ALA A 128 36.19 26.69 13.23
N ALA A 129 36.62 26.36 12.01
CA ALA A 129 36.76 25.02 11.42
C ALA A 129 35.51 24.38 10.78
N ASP A 130 35.26 24.77 9.52
CA ASP A 130 34.97 23.78 8.48
C ASP A 130 36.31 23.21 7.99
N THR A 131 36.42 21.89 7.81
CA THR A 131 37.52 21.26 7.08
C THR A 131 36.98 20.13 6.21
N GLU A 132 37.43 20.13 4.95
CA GLU A 132 37.02 19.23 3.87
C GLU A 132 37.38 17.77 4.15
N GLY A 133 36.44 16.86 3.86
CA GLY A 133 36.63 15.41 3.89
C GLY A 133 35.41 14.64 4.37
N GLU A 134 34.27 14.72 3.66
CA GLU A 134 33.06 13.97 4.02
C GLU A 134 33.25 12.46 3.79
N ALA A 135 33.50 11.73 4.88
CA ALA A 135 33.16 10.32 4.95
C ALA A 135 31.63 10.21 5.02
N LEU A 136 31.04 9.28 4.25
CA LEU A 136 29.62 8.99 4.36
C LEU A 136 29.28 8.63 5.82
N PRO A 137 28.31 9.31 6.45
CA PRO A 137 27.96 9.08 7.85
C PRO A 137 27.37 7.68 8.06
N ASP A 138 27.61 7.12 9.24
CA ASP A 138 27.10 5.81 9.63
C ASP A 138 25.57 5.83 9.76
N ILE A 139 24.94 4.66 9.60
CA ILE A 139 23.48 4.54 9.56
C ILE A 139 22.84 5.05 10.87
N GLY A 140 22.26 6.24 10.85
CA GLY A 140 21.64 6.89 12.02
C GLY A 140 22.12 8.30 12.32
N GLU A 141 23.21 8.78 11.70
CA GLU A 141 23.69 10.16 11.83
C GLU A 141 23.32 10.99 10.58
N GLU A 142 22.02 11.23 10.37
CA GLU A 142 21.54 12.13 9.32
C GLU A 142 21.33 13.54 9.91
N ASP A 143 21.85 14.58 9.24
CA ASP A 143 21.69 15.97 9.64
C ASP A 143 20.18 16.32 9.69
N PRO A 144 19.64 16.89 10.79
CA PRO A 144 18.20 17.14 10.95
C PRO A 144 17.51 17.93 9.82
N LYS A 145 18.29 18.60 8.97
CA LYS A 145 17.83 19.35 7.79
C LYS A 145 17.50 18.45 6.59
N ASP A 146 18.08 17.26 6.51
CA ASP A 146 17.89 16.28 5.43
C ASP A 146 16.81 15.24 5.76
N ILE A 147 16.34 15.20 7.00
CA ILE A 147 15.27 14.32 7.45
C ILE A 147 13.93 14.89 6.96
N PRO A 148 13.21 14.23 6.02
CA PRO A 148 11.94 14.75 5.55
C PRO A 148 10.94 14.78 6.70
N ALA A 149 10.12 15.84 6.77
CA ALA A 149 9.16 16.00 7.85
C ALA A 149 8.20 14.80 7.91
N ALA A 150 7.85 14.35 9.12
CA ALA A 150 6.93 13.21 9.30
C ALA A 150 5.56 13.40 8.62
N ALA A 151 5.15 14.65 8.40
CA ALA A 151 3.94 15.01 7.66
C ALA A 151 4.03 14.72 6.15
N ASP A 152 5.24 14.65 5.58
CA ASP A 152 5.47 14.30 4.17
C ASP A 152 5.52 12.78 3.96
N LEU A 153 5.66 12.00 5.03
CA LEU A 153 5.79 10.54 4.96
C LEU A 153 4.47 9.79 5.06
N PHE A 154 3.46 10.31 5.75
CA PHE A 154 2.20 9.58 5.98
C PHE A 154 0.99 10.52 6.00
N ASN A 155 -0.01 10.23 5.16
CA ASN A 155 -1.26 11.00 5.12
C ASN A 155 -2.41 10.25 5.84
N PRO A 156 -2.80 10.67 7.05
CA PRO A 156 -3.85 10.01 7.82
C PRO A 156 -5.25 10.19 7.21
N SER A 157 -5.50 11.31 6.52
CA SER A 157 -6.80 11.59 5.90
C SER A 157 -7.07 10.70 4.68
N THR A 158 -6.06 10.54 3.82
CA THR A 158 -6.11 9.60 2.69
C THR A 158 -6.26 8.17 3.19
N THR A 159 -5.51 7.81 4.23
CA THR A 159 -5.60 6.48 4.87
C THR A 159 -7.02 6.18 5.35
N ALA A 160 -7.63 7.10 6.10
CA ALA A 160 -9.00 6.94 6.58
C ALA A 160 -10.00 6.81 5.43
N ARG A 161 -9.85 7.61 4.37
CA ARG A 161 -10.69 7.52 3.16
C ARG A 161 -10.56 6.17 2.47
N VAL A 162 -9.33 5.66 2.34
CA VAL A 162 -9.05 4.36 1.71
C VAL A 162 -9.65 3.22 2.53
N ILE A 163 -9.54 3.25 3.86
CA ILE A 163 -10.15 2.25 4.75
C ILE A 163 -11.68 2.32 4.70
N LEU A 164 -12.25 3.53 4.69
CA LEU A 164 -13.69 3.73 4.56
C LEU A 164 -14.19 3.13 3.24
N MET A 165 -13.54 3.45 2.12
CA MET A 165 -13.92 2.93 0.81
C MET A 165 -13.81 1.41 0.73
N GLN A 166 -12.83 0.80 1.40
CA GLN A 166 -12.71 -0.66 1.48
C GLN A 166 -13.92 -1.35 2.15
N ASN A 167 -14.66 -0.66 3.02
CA ASN A 167 -15.86 -1.19 3.67
C ASN A 167 -17.15 -0.77 2.95
N VAL A 168 -17.19 0.45 2.41
CA VAL A 168 -18.35 0.98 1.69
C VAL A 168 -18.57 0.25 0.37
N VAL A 169 -17.51 -0.07 -0.37
CA VAL A 169 -17.64 -0.73 -1.69
C VAL A 169 -18.30 -2.11 -1.59
N PRO A 170 -17.88 -3.03 -0.71
CA PRO A 170 -18.59 -4.30 -0.51
C PRO A 170 -20.05 -4.11 -0.12
N LEU A 171 -20.35 -3.15 0.76
CA LEU A 171 -21.73 -2.87 1.19
C LEU A 171 -22.60 -2.43 0.00
N ILE A 172 -22.13 -1.48 -0.80
CA ILE A 172 -22.84 -1.04 -2.01
C ILE A 172 -23.00 -2.21 -2.99
N SER A 173 -21.95 -3.02 -3.18
CA SER A 173 -22.00 -4.19 -4.06
C SER A 173 -23.03 -5.22 -3.59
N THR A 174 -23.13 -5.48 -2.29
CA THR A 174 -24.10 -6.43 -1.71
C THR A 174 -25.52 -5.91 -1.88
N VAL A 175 -25.76 -4.64 -1.57
CA VAL A 175 -27.09 -4.03 -1.75
C VAL A 175 -27.46 -4.01 -3.24
N GLY A 176 -26.55 -3.61 -4.11
CA GLY A 176 -26.75 -3.61 -5.56
C GLY A 176 -27.08 -5.00 -6.10
N ALA A 177 -26.32 -6.02 -5.70
CA ALA A 177 -26.59 -7.40 -6.06
C ALA A 177 -27.97 -7.86 -5.58
N TYR A 178 -28.34 -7.58 -4.32
CA TYR A 178 -29.66 -7.90 -3.78
C TYR A 178 -30.79 -7.25 -4.60
N LEU A 179 -30.68 -5.96 -4.92
CA LEU A 179 -31.68 -5.25 -5.70
C LEU A 179 -31.81 -5.82 -7.12
N VAL A 180 -30.68 -6.15 -7.76
CA VAL A 180 -30.67 -6.79 -9.09
C VAL A 180 -31.40 -8.12 -9.04
N PHE A 181 -31.05 -9.01 -8.11
CA PHE A 181 -31.72 -10.31 -7.99
C PHE A 181 -33.20 -10.20 -7.57
N ARG A 182 -33.58 -9.16 -6.83
CA ARG A 182 -34.96 -8.96 -6.38
C ARG A 182 -35.88 -8.41 -7.47
N PHE A 183 -35.38 -7.52 -8.34
CA PHE A 183 -36.23 -6.73 -9.23
C PHE A 183 -35.98 -6.97 -10.73
N VAL A 184 -34.90 -7.64 -11.12
CA VAL A 184 -34.64 -7.93 -12.54
C VAL A 184 -35.30 -9.26 -12.94
N PRO A 185 -36.32 -9.27 -13.82
CA PRO A 185 -37.22 -10.40 -14.05
C PRO A 185 -36.63 -11.53 -14.91
N PHE A 186 -35.34 -11.50 -15.25
CA PHE A 186 -34.69 -12.55 -16.04
C PHE A 186 -34.22 -13.75 -15.21
N PHE A 187 -34.16 -13.63 -13.89
CA PHE A 187 -33.84 -14.72 -12.97
C PHE A 187 -35.13 -15.17 -12.25
N GLY A 188 -36.02 -15.82 -13.00
CA GLY A 188 -37.20 -16.47 -12.41
C GLY A 188 -36.77 -17.63 -11.51
N PHE A 189 -37.16 -17.56 -10.24
CA PHE A 189 -37.26 -18.73 -9.36
C PHE A 189 -38.59 -19.43 -9.57
#